data_AF-A0A1Q7FH17-F1
#
_entry.id   AF-A0A1Q7FH17-F1
#
_cell.length_a   1.000
_cell.length_b   1.000
_cell.length_c   1.000
_cell.angle_alpha   90.00
_cell.angle_beta   90.00
_cell.angle_gamma   90.00
#
_symmetry.space_group_name_H-M   'P 1'
#
loop_
_entity.id
_entity.type
_entity.pdbx_description
1 polymer ?
#
loop_
_entity_poly.entity_id
_entity_poly.type
_entity_poly.pdbx_seq_one_letter_code
_entity_poly.pdbx_strand_id
1 'polypeptide(L)'
;MLEVLVGLVAGLLIVAGILVILGPNTKALVRRLRTLRRRRPSLSVFQPARPREVVSSGLNPKTQRVLVAASRLGNWLRAHGHEEVARELRSAAGRMTSDEPAGLYAMQTVLRRVRSLSLDDRGAQERLKALSNELRDAVQDRFEQLELLPRS
;
A
#
# COMPACT_ATOMS: atom_id res chain seq x y z
N MET A 1 3.92 14.16 -45.47
CA MET A 1 4.06 15.29 -44.53
C MET A 1 2.95 15.35 -43.48
N LEU A 2 1.69 15.09 -43.86
CA LEU A 2 0.56 15.04 -42.93
C LEU A 2 0.71 13.99 -41.82
N GLU A 3 1.27 12.81 -42.13
CA GLU A 3 1.45 11.71 -41.15
C GLU A 3 2.40 12.09 -40.01
N VAL A 4 3.44 12.86 -40.31
CA VAL A 4 4.39 13.35 -39.29
C VAL A 4 3.70 14.36 -38.37
N LEU A 5 2.84 15.22 -38.93
CA LEU A 5 2.05 16.18 -38.17
C LEU A 5 1.01 15.49 -37.29
N VAL A 6 0.32 14.47 -37.82
CA VAL A 6 -0.66 13.67 -37.08
C VAL A 6 0.02 12.91 -35.94
N GLY A 7 1.18 12.30 -36.18
CA GLY A 7 1.96 11.63 -35.15
C GLY A 7 2.42 12.59 -34.05
N LEU A 8 2.83 13.80 -34.42
CA LEU A 8 3.21 14.85 -33.46
C LEU A 8 2.03 15.28 -32.59
N VAL A 9 0.87 15.53 -33.20
CA VAL A 9 -0.35 15.95 -32.48
C VAL A 9 -0.87 14.84 -31.57
N ALA A 10 -0.90 13.60 -32.06
CA ALA A 10 -1.28 12.45 -31.25
C ALA A 10 -0.35 12.24 -30.05
N GLY A 11 0.96 12.38 -30.25
CA GLY A 11 1.95 12.33 -29.17
C GLY A 11 1.73 13.42 -28.11
N LEU A 12 1.47 14.66 -28.55
CA LEU A 12 1.19 15.79 -27.65
C LEU A 12 -0.07 15.57 -26.81
N LEU A 13 -1.13 15.00 -27.41
CA LEU A 13 -2.37 14.68 -26.69
C LEU A 13 -2.16 13.59 -25.64
N ILE A 14 -1.35 12.57 -25.94
CA ILE A 14 -1.01 11.51 -24.97
C ILE A 14 -0.23 12.12 -23.79
N VAL A 15 0.78 12.94 -24.07
CA VAL A 15 1.59 13.59 -23.02
C VAL A 15 0.74 14.53 -22.17
N ALA A 16 -0.15 15.31 -22.79
CA ALA A 16 -1.08 16.18 -22.09
C ALA A 16 -2.05 15.38 -21.20
N GLY A 17 -2.60 14.27 -21.70
CA GLY A 17 -3.45 13.37 -20.91
C GLY A 17 -2.73 12.80 -19.69
N ILE A 18 -1.47 12.37 -19.85
CA ILE A 18 -0.64 11.91 -18.73
C ILE A 18 -0.41 13.04 -17.72
N LEU A 19 -0.12 14.26 -18.18
CA LEU A 19 0.09 15.42 -17.30
C LEU A 19 -1.17 15.79 -16.51
N VAL A 20 -2.36 15.70 -17.12
CA VAL A 20 -3.65 15.95 -16.46
C VAL A 20 -3.96 14.90 -15.41
N ILE A 21 -3.73 13.61 -15.71
CA ILE A 21 -3.95 12.51 -14.75
C ILE A 21 -2.98 12.61 -13.55
N LEU A 22 -1.73 13.04 -13.79
CA LEU A 22 -0.71 13.11 -12.75
C LEU A 22 -0.84 14.34 -11.83
N GLY A 23 -1.54 15.39 -12.26
CA GLY A 23 -1.79 16.59 -11.46
C GLY A 23 -0.52 17.32 -10.94
N PRO A 24 -0.69 18.37 -10.12
CA PRO A 24 0.41 19.20 -9.63
C PRO A 24 1.33 18.53 -8.59
N ASN A 25 1.04 17.28 -8.19
CA ASN A 25 1.86 16.52 -7.22
C ASN A 25 3.21 16.02 -7.79
N THR A 26 3.45 16.22 -9.09
CA THR A 26 4.72 15.82 -9.75
C THR A 26 5.92 16.68 -9.34
N LYS A 27 5.73 17.92 -8.88
CA LYS A 27 6.86 18.75 -8.39
C LYS A 27 7.58 18.13 -7.18
N ALA A 28 6.85 17.45 -6.29
CA ALA A 28 7.43 16.75 -5.16
C ALA A 28 8.14 15.44 -5.58
N LEU A 29 7.62 14.76 -6.61
CA LEU A 29 8.16 13.49 -7.11
C LEU A 29 9.42 13.68 -7.97
N VAL A 30 9.45 14.71 -8.82
CA VAL A 30 10.60 15.05 -9.67
C VAL A 30 11.78 15.56 -8.82
N ARG A 31 11.52 16.28 -7.72
CA ARG A 31 12.57 16.72 -6.79
C ARG A 31 13.22 15.55 -6.05
N ARG A 32 12.45 14.49 -5.74
CA ARG A 32 12.98 13.23 -5.14
C ARG A 32 13.77 12.37 -6.12
N LEU A 33 13.37 12.31 -7.39
CA LEU A 33 14.15 11.55 -8.39
C LEU A 33 15.47 12.25 -8.77
N ARG A 34 15.49 13.59 -8.78
CA ARG A 34 16.70 14.36 -9.13
C ARG A 34 17.79 14.30 -8.04
N THR A 35 17.44 14.05 -6.78
CA THR A 35 18.43 13.87 -5.70
C THR A 35 19.05 12.48 -5.68
N LEU A 36 18.38 11.45 -6.21
CA LEU A 36 18.94 10.09 -6.32
C LEU A 36 19.98 9.95 -7.44
N ARG A 37 19.84 10.68 -8.55
CA ARG A 37 20.73 10.55 -9.71
C ARG A 37 22.10 11.23 -9.55
N ARG A 38 22.37 11.92 -8.43
CA ARG A 38 23.63 12.66 -8.20
C ARG A 38 24.67 11.97 -7.31
N ARG A 39 24.51 10.69 -6.94
CA ARG A 39 25.59 9.93 -6.28
C ARG A 39 26.39 9.14 -7.31
N ARG A 40 27.48 9.74 -7.78
CA ARG A 40 28.63 9.03 -8.36
C ARG A 40 29.35 8.21 -7.28
N PRO A 41 30.11 7.17 -7.67
CA PRO A 41 30.48 6.08 -6.79
C PRO A 41 31.72 6.43 -5.98
N SER A 42 31.66 6.27 -4.66
CA SER A 42 32.84 6.16 -3.82
C SER A 42 32.94 4.72 -3.33
N LEU A 43 34.01 4.05 -3.76
CA LEU A 43 34.57 2.87 -3.13
C LEU A 43 34.68 3.11 -1.62
N SER A 44 33.85 2.43 -0.84
CA SER A 44 34.07 2.27 0.59
C SER A 44 33.61 0.87 0.97
N VAL A 45 34.52 -0.05 0.71
CA VAL A 45 34.72 -1.31 1.43
C VAL A 45 34.62 -1.00 2.93
N PHE A 46 33.81 -1.78 3.66
CA PHE A 46 33.45 -1.64 5.08
C PHE A 46 32.53 -0.47 5.48
N GLN A 47 31.22 -0.74 5.47
CA GLN A 47 30.34 -0.21 6.51
C GLN A 47 29.28 -1.26 6.86
N PRO A 48 29.25 -1.77 8.12
CA PRO A 48 28.25 -2.75 8.53
C PRO A 48 26.86 -2.13 8.41
N ALA A 49 25.92 -2.93 7.92
CA ALA A 49 24.54 -2.55 7.63
C ALA A 49 23.90 -1.88 8.85
N ARG A 50 23.83 -0.55 8.84
CA ARG A 50 22.97 0.18 9.77
C ARG A 50 21.52 -0.09 9.37
N PRO A 51 20.66 -0.52 10.31
CA PRO A 51 19.27 -0.80 10.02
C PRO A 51 18.64 0.46 9.46
N ARG A 52 17.95 0.28 8.34
CA ARG A 52 17.21 1.29 7.60
C ARG A 52 16.25 1.96 8.58
N GLU A 53 16.57 3.16 9.02
CA GLU A 53 15.68 4.01 9.81
C GLU A 53 14.46 4.28 8.92
N VAL A 54 13.44 3.45 9.11
CA VAL A 54 12.12 3.63 8.51
C VAL A 54 11.66 4.97 9.02
N VAL A 55 11.51 5.92 8.09
CA VAL A 55 10.89 7.23 8.32
C VAL A 55 9.71 7.01 9.27
N SER A 56 9.90 7.41 10.52
CA SER A 56 8.86 7.39 11.53
C SER A 56 7.84 8.41 11.07
N SER A 57 6.87 7.98 10.26
CA SER A 57 5.55 8.59 10.32
C SER A 57 5.23 8.68 11.80
N GLY A 58 4.79 9.83 12.32
CA GLY A 58 4.37 10.01 13.73
C GLY A 58 3.12 9.19 14.10
N LEU A 59 3.06 7.97 13.59
CA LEU A 59 2.01 6.98 13.59
C LEU A 59 2.46 5.90 14.56
N ASN A 60 1.54 5.40 15.38
CA ASN A 60 1.86 4.39 16.37
C ASN A 60 2.43 3.12 15.69
N PRO A 61 3.49 2.48 16.26
CA PRO A 61 4.12 1.31 15.67
C PRO A 61 3.14 0.14 15.42
N LYS A 62 2.10 -0.02 16.25
CA LYS A 62 1.07 -1.04 16.04
C LYS A 62 0.15 -0.69 14.87
N THR A 63 -0.25 0.57 14.73
CA THR A 63 -0.97 1.06 13.55
C THR A 63 -0.16 0.81 12.28
N GLN A 64 1.15 1.09 12.32
CA GLN A 64 2.04 0.82 11.21
C GLN A 64 2.09 -0.68 10.86
N ARG A 65 2.12 -1.58 11.87
CA ARG A 65 2.04 -3.04 11.64
C ARG A 65 0.75 -3.44 10.93
N VAL A 66 -0.39 -2.90 11.34
CA VAL A 66 -1.68 -3.13 10.66
C VAL A 66 -1.61 -2.68 9.20
N LEU A 67 -1.10 -1.47 8.94
CA LEU A 67 -0.99 -0.92 7.58
C LEU A 67 -0.07 -1.77 6.70
N VAL A 68 1.06 -2.25 7.23
CA VAL A 68 1.98 -3.14 6.52
C VAL A 68 1.30 -4.47 6.20
N ALA A 69 0.67 -5.12 7.18
CA ALA A 69 -0.05 -6.38 6.96
C ALA A 69 -1.19 -6.22 5.94
N ALA A 70 -1.96 -5.13 6.03
CA ALA A 70 -3.04 -4.81 5.09
C ALA A 70 -2.52 -4.58 3.67
N SER A 71 -1.37 -3.92 3.53
CA SER A 71 -0.73 -3.70 2.23
C SER A 71 -0.26 -5.03 1.60
N ARG A 72 0.30 -5.95 2.40
CA ARG A 72 0.74 -7.27 1.92
C ARG A 72 -0.44 -8.10 1.43
N LEU A 73 -1.50 -8.19 2.24
CA LEU A 73 -2.72 -8.89 1.88
C LEU A 73 -3.39 -8.26 0.65
N GLY A 74 -3.52 -6.92 0.61
CA GLY A 74 -4.13 -6.21 -0.51
C GLY A 74 -3.36 -6.35 -1.82
N ASN A 75 -2.03 -6.33 -1.77
CA ASN A 75 -1.20 -6.57 -2.96
C ASN A 75 -1.34 -8.01 -3.46
N TRP A 76 -1.39 -8.97 -2.54
CA TRP A 76 -1.59 -10.37 -2.89
C TRP A 76 -2.98 -10.62 -3.51
N LEU A 77 -4.03 -10.05 -2.91
CA LEU A 77 -5.41 -10.14 -3.41
C LEU A 77 -5.55 -9.53 -4.81
N ARG A 78 -4.93 -8.36 -5.05
CA ARG A 78 -4.90 -7.76 -6.39
C ARG A 78 -4.22 -8.68 -7.40
N ALA A 79 -3.10 -9.29 -7.04
CA ALA A 79 -2.38 -10.19 -7.94
C ALA A 79 -3.19 -11.45 -8.31
N HIS A 80 -4.19 -11.81 -7.49
CA HIS A 80 -5.07 -12.96 -7.70
C HIS A 80 -6.49 -12.54 -8.16
N GLY A 81 -6.65 -11.32 -8.70
CA GLY A 81 -7.91 -10.86 -9.30
C GLY A 81 -8.96 -10.32 -8.33
N HIS A 82 -8.67 -10.25 -7.03
CA HIS A 82 -9.59 -9.70 -6.01
C HIS A 82 -9.37 -8.19 -5.79
N GLU A 83 -9.46 -7.41 -6.87
CA GLU A 83 -9.18 -5.97 -6.82
C GLU A 83 -10.15 -5.19 -5.93
N GLU A 84 -11.43 -5.58 -5.90
CA GLU A 84 -12.43 -4.92 -5.05
C GLU A 84 -12.07 -5.02 -3.57
N VAL A 85 -11.72 -6.23 -3.11
CA VAL A 85 -11.30 -6.47 -1.71
C VAL A 85 -9.99 -5.74 -1.40
N ALA A 86 -9.06 -5.71 -2.36
CA ALA A 86 -7.81 -4.96 -2.21
C ALA A 86 -8.04 -3.44 -2.12
N ARG A 87 -9.05 -2.91 -2.82
CA ARG A 87 -9.46 -1.50 -2.77
C ARG A 87 -10.09 -1.17 -1.43
N GLU A 88 -10.96 -2.05 -0.91
CA GLU A 88 -11.56 -1.91 0.41
C GLU A 88 -10.50 -1.90 1.53
N LEU A 89 -9.52 -2.82 1.47
CA LEU A 89 -8.37 -2.81 2.40
C LEU A 89 -7.61 -1.49 2.35
N ARG A 90 -7.37 -0.94 1.15
CA ARG A 90 -6.68 0.35 1.01
C ARG A 90 -7.52 1.51 1.53
N SER A 91 -8.83 1.48 1.34
CA SER A 91 -9.75 2.48 1.89
C SER A 91 -9.76 2.44 3.42
N ALA A 92 -9.86 1.25 4.01
CA ALA A 92 -9.77 1.05 5.46
C ALA A 92 -8.42 1.53 6.01
N ALA A 93 -7.31 1.22 5.33
CA ALA A 93 -5.96 1.68 5.69
C ALA A 93 -5.85 3.21 5.65
N GLY A 94 -6.47 3.86 4.66
CA GLY A 94 -6.54 5.32 4.57
C GLY A 94 -7.32 5.95 5.74
N ARG A 95 -8.38 5.28 6.22
CA ARG A 95 -9.13 5.75 7.40
C ARG A 95 -8.28 5.72 8.65
N MET A 96 -7.41 4.71 8.81
CA MET A 96 -6.55 4.57 9.99
C MET A 96 -5.62 5.77 10.25
N THR A 97 -5.31 6.59 9.24
CA THR A 97 -4.48 7.79 9.43
C THR A 97 -5.28 9.01 9.91
N SER A 98 -6.61 8.95 9.86
CA SER A 98 -7.52 10.05 10.21
C SER A 98 -8.43 9.72 11.39
N ASP A 99 -9.01 8.53 11.40
CA ASP A 99 -9.84 7.95 12.44
C ASP A 99 -9.46 6.48 12.56
N GLU A 100 -8.57 6.22 13.51
CA GLU A 100 -8.02 4.90 13.73
C GLU A 100 -9.07 3.86 14.15
N PRO A 101 -9.96 4.11 15.14
CA PRO A 101 -11.06 3.21 15.46
C PRO A 101 -11.92 2.84 14.26
N ALA A 102 -12.37 3.84 13.48
CA ALA A 102 -13.21 3.58 12.30
C ALA A 102 -12.46 2.77 11.23
N GLY A 103 -11.16 3.03 11.05
CA GLY A 103 -10.30 2.25 10.16
C GLY A 103 -10.15 0.79 10.60
N LEU A 104 -10.00 0.53 11.89
CA LEU A 104 -9.89 -0.82 12.46
C LEU A 104 -11.19 -1.63 12.31
N TYR A 105 -12.36 -1.01 12.54
CA TYR A 105 -13.65 -1.65 12.28
C TYR A 105 -13.88 -1.96 10.80
N ALA A 106 -13.47 -1.04 9.91
CA ALA A 106 -13.48 -1.30 8.48
C ALA A 106 -12.59 -2.49 8.12
N MET A 107 -11.39 -2.61 8.71
CA MET A 107 -10.50 -3.76 8.51
C MET A 107 -11.14 -5.08 8.95
N GLN A 108 -11.82 -5.12 10.08
CA GLN A 108 -12.54 -6.34 10.53
C GLN A 108 -13.63 -6.75 9.54
N THR A 109 -14.36 -5.78 9.00
CA THR A 109 -15.41 -6.04 8.00
C THR A 109 -14.82 -6.66 6.73
N VAL A 110 -13.70 -6.11 6.26
CA VAL A 110 -13.01 -6.66 5.07
C VAL A 110 -12.43 -8.04 5.36
N LEU A 111 -11.84 -8.27 6.54
CA LEU A 111 -11.33 -9.58 6.96
C LEU A 111 -12.42 -10.66 6.99
N ARG A 112 -13.65 -10.31 7.40
CA ARG A 112 -14.79 -11.23 7.35
C ARG A 112 -15.12 -11.63 5.90
N ARG A 113 -15.06 -10.69 4.96
CA ARG A 113 -15.25 -10.95 3.53
C ARG A 113 -14.12 -11.78 2.93
N VAL A 114 -12.87 -11.50 3.31
CA VAL A 114 -11.71 -12.30 2.91
C VAL A 114 -11.86 -13.76 3.36
N ARG A 115 -12.41 -14.01 4.55
CA ARG A 115 -12.66 -15.38 5.05
C ARG A 115 -13.67 -16.16 4.21
N SER A 116 -14.59 -15.47 3.54
CA SER A 116 -15.55 -16.12 2.61
C SER A 116 -14.97 -16.39 1.22
N LEU A 117 -13.75 -15.93 0.92
CA LEU A 117 -13.08 -16.26 -0.34
C LEU A 117 -12.57 -17.70 -0.29
N SER A 118 -12.95 -18.47 -1.30
CA SER A 118 -12.41 -19.80 -1.56
C SER A 118 -11.64 -19.74 -2.86
N LEU A 119 -10.41 -20.27 -2.83
CA LEU A 119 -9.56 -20.41 -4.00
C LEU A 119 -9.45 -21.88 -4.36
N ASP A 120 -9.41 -22.16 -5.66
CA ASP A 120 -9.31 -23.54 -6.17
C ASP A 120 -7.91 -24.13 -5.93
N ASP A 121 -6.88 -23.28 -5.90
CA ASP A 121 -5.51 -23.69 -5.58
C ASP A 121 -5.27 -23.74 -4.06
N ARG A 122 -4.88 -24.92 -3.57
CA ARG A 122 -4.55 -25.16 -2.16
C ARG A 122 -3.38 -24.29 -1.69
N GLY A 123 -2.36 -24.09 -2.53
CA GLY A 123 -1.20 -23.25 -2.18
C GLY A 123 -1.59 -21.79 -2.00
N ALA A 124 -2.37 -21.24 -2.94
CA ALA A 124 -2.93 -19.91 -2.82
C ALA A 124 -3.87 -19.77 -1.61
N GLN A 125 -4.69 -20.78 -1.31
CA GLN A 125 -5.58 -20.78 -0.15
C GLN A 125 -4.81 -20.74 1.18
N GLU A 126 -3.74 -21.52 1.32
CA GLU A 126 -2.85 -21.49 2.50
C GLU A 126 -2.17 -20.13 2.63
N ARG A 127 -1.70 -19.56 1.52
CA ARG A 127 -1.06 -18.25 1.52
C ARG A 127 -2.02 -17.13 1.91
N LEU A 128 -3.24 -17.17 1.39
CA LEU A 128 -4.32 -16.25 1.77
C LEU A 128 -4.62 -16.36 3.26
N LYS A 129 -4.75 -17.58 3.78
CA LYS A 129 -5.00 -17.83 5.20
C LYS A 129 -3.88 -17.22 6.07
N ALA A 130 -2.62 -17.46 5.72
CA ALA A 130 -1.47 -16.91 6.45
C ALA A 130 -1.49 -15.36 6.47
N LEU A 131 -1.69 -14.72 5.32
CA LEU A 131 -1.75 -13.25 5.23
C LEU A 131 -2.96 -12.66 5.96
N SER A 132 -4.11 -13.34 5.89
CA SER A 132 -5.32 -12.92 6.59
C SER A 132 -5.19 -13.02 8.11
N ASN A 133 -4.47 -14.04 8.61
CA ASN A 133 -4.19 -14.19 10.03
C ASN A 133 -3.18 -13.15 10.51
N GLU A 134 -2.10 -12.89 9.74
CA GLU A 134 -1.13 -11.82 10.07
C GLU A 134 -1.83 -10.46 10.23
N LEU A 135 -2.76 -10.13 9.32
CA LEU A 135 -3.54 -8.90 9.45
C LEU A 135 -4.51 -8.95 10.64
N ARG A 136 -5.18 -10.07 10.87
CA ARG A 136 -6.10 -10.23 12.01
C ARG A 136 -5.38 -10.02 13.34
N ASP A 137 -4.22 -10.64 13.51
CA ASP A 137 -3.43 -10.54 14.74
C ASP A 137 -2.99 -9.09 14.97
N ALA A 138 -2.50 -8.40 13.92
CA ALA A 138 -2.12 -7.00 14.03
C ALA A 138 -3.31 -6.09 14.38
N VAL A 139 -4.48 -6.34 13.79
CA VAL A 139 -5.71 -5.59 14.06
C VAL A 139 -6.15 -5.81 15.50
N GLN A 140 -6.20 -7.06 15.96
CA GLN A 140 -6.59 -7.43 17.32
C GLN A 140 -5.65 -6.80 18.37
N ASP A 141 -4.34 -6.89 18.15
CA ASP A 141 -3.29 -6.30 18.98
C ASP A 141 -3.42 -4.77 19.09
N ARG A 142 -4.04 -4.11 18.10
CA ARG A 142 -4.34 -2.68 18.12
C ARG A 142 -5.69 -2.36 18.77
N PHE A 143 -6.71 -3.19 18.57
CA PHE A 143 -8.00 -3.09 19.27
C PHE A 143 -7.81 -3.17 20.78
N GLU A 144 -7.00 -4.13 21.25
CA GLU A 144 -6.66 -4.30 22.67
C GLU A 144 -6.03 -3.05 23.27
N GLN A 145 -5.12 -2.40 22.54
CA GLN A 145 -4.49 -1.16 23.01
C GLN A 145 -5.41 0.04 23.07
N LEU A 146 -6.42 0.07 22.20
CA LEU A 146 -7.39 1.15 22.19
C LEU A 146 -8.57 0.86 23.13
N GLU A 147 -8.54 -0.27 23.85
CA GLU A 147 -9.65 -0.78 24.67
C GLU A 147 -10.97 -0.88 23.89
N LEU A 148 -10.88 -0.95 22.56
CA LEU A 148 -12.03 -1.01 21.66
C LEU A 148 -12.62 -2.42 21.57
N LEU A 149 -12.15 -3.34 22.42
CA LEU A 149 -12.75 -4.65 22.52
C LEU A 149 -14.20 -4.50 23.00
N PRO A 150 -15.17 -5.17 22.36
CA PRO A 150 -16.47 -5.32 22.97
C PRO A 150 -16.25 -6.03 24.32
N ARG A 151 -16.55 -5.36 25.42
CA ARG A 151 -16.68 -6.01 26.73
C ARG A 151 -17.87 -6.96 26.59
N SER A 152 -17.55 -8.24 26.36
CA SER A 152 -18.50 -9.34 26.44
C SER A 152 -19.04 -9.46 27.86
#